data_AF-A0A4Q2YPM1-F1
#
_entry.id   AF-A0A4Q2YPM1-F1
#
_cell.length_a   1.000
_cell.length_b   1.000
_cell.length_c   1.000
_cell.angle_alpha   90.00
_cell.angle_beta   90.00
_cell.angle_gamma   90.00
#
_symmetry.space_group_name_H-M   'P 1'
#
loop_
_entity.id
_entity.type
_entity.pdbx_description
1 polymer ?
#
loop_
_entity_poly.entity_id
_entity_poly.type
_entity_poly.pdbx_seq_one_letter_code
_entity_poly.pdbx_strand_id
1 'polypeptide(L)'
;MISLIGNRPALQIGRYQVIDYDTAWLDDALRRAACAAEHEDFPFITDIRAGIIQYLETKCPLKLLHLDDLFDRMRKMLVKIGCERIAEKLEPLAPPVTVSLVRAAMEAGNGFELAFFETLRTELVELRTAGAEEIRFIGLRESSLILRGTGKWNKQCEVLLTEIEGFLRAWDRDQPKDDRQLRLCLENES
;
A
#
# COMPACT_ATOMS: atom_id res chain seq x y z
N MET A 1 -20.18 -16.69 -3.28
CA MET A 1 -19.47 -17.21 -4.46
C MET A 1 -18.23 -16.35 -4.63
N ILE A 2 -17.06 -16.86 -4.27
CA ILE A 2 -15.80 -16.11 -4.26
C ILE A 2 -15.09 -16.50 -5.56
N SER A 3 -15.18 -15.65 -6.58
CA SER A 3 -14.56 -15.87 -7.89
C SER A 3 -13.04 -15.98 -7.74
N LEU A 4 -12.44 -17.05 -8.29
CA LEU A 4 -10.98 -17.20 -8.36
C LEU A 4 -10.37 -15.94 -9.00
N ILE A 5 -9.40 -15.39 -8.29
CA ILE A 5 -8.81 -14.10 -8.60
C ILE A 5 -7.96 -14.22 -9.87
N GLY A 6 -8.13 -13.25 -10.76
CA GLY A 6 -7.49 -13.20 -12.08
C GLY A 6 -5.97 -13.36 -12.00
N ASN A 7 -5.39 -13.90 -13.07
CA ASN A 7 -3.98 -14.24 -13.32
C ASN A 7 -3.02 -13.01 -13.29
N ARG A 8 -3.20 -12.11 -12.33
CA ARG A 8 -2.48 -10.85 -12.20
C ARG A 8 -1.20 -11.09 -11.38
N PRO A 9 -0.10 -10.41 -11.72
CA PRO A 9 1.15 -10.52 -10.97
C PRO A 9 0.95 -10.00 -9.54
N ALA A 10 1.75 -10.50 -8.60
CA ALA A 10 1.94 -9.82 -7.33
C ALA A 10 2.59 -8.44 -7.59
N LEU A 11 2.10 -7.40 -6.92
CA LEU A 11 2.72 -6.07 -6.97
C LEU A 11 3.71 -5.91 -5.83
N GLN A 12 4.94 -5.54 -6.16
CA GLN A 12 5.98 -5.21 -5.20
C GLN A 12 5.90 -3.70 -4.87
N ILE A 13 5.61 -3.39 -3.60
CA ILE A 13 5.47 -2.02 -3.06
C ILE A 13 6.43 -1.89 -1.89
N GLY A 14 7.56 -1.22 -2.10
CA GLY A 14 8.69 -1.30 -1.17
C GLY A 14 9.12 -2.74 -0.97
N ARG A 15 9.13 -3.22 0.28
CA ARG A 15 9.41 -4.62 0.64
C ARG A 15 8.19 -5.54 0.66
N TYR A 16 6.99 -5.00 0.45
CA TYR A 16 5.72 -5.71 0.55
C TYR A 16 5.24 -6.24 -0.80
N GLN A 17 4.56 -7.38 -0.76
CA GLN A 17 3.90 -7.98 -1.93
C GLN A 17 2.40 -7.94 -1.73
N VAL A 18 1.70 -7.29 -2.65
CA VAL A 18 0.24 -7.25 -2.67
C VAL A 18 -0.26 -8.17 -3.77
N ILE A 19 -1.08 -9.13 -3.37
CA ILE A 19 -1.78 -10.07 -4.23
C ILE A 19 -3.27 -9.79 -4.17
N ASP A 20 -4.00 -10.27 -5.18
CA ASP A 20 -5.47 -10.21 -5.22
C ASP A 20 -6.09 -8.82 -5.04
N TYR A 21 -5.33 -7.77 -5.36
CA TYR A 21 -5.75 -6.37 -5.25
C TYR A 21 -6.94 -6.06 -6.18
N ASP A 22 -7.79 -5.11 -5.79
CA ASP A 22 -8.78 -4.52 -6.70
C ASP A 22 -8.10 -3.62 -7.75
N THR A 23 -8.87 -3.06 -8.67
CA THR A 23 -8.32 -2.19 -9.74
C THR A 23 -8.89 -0.77 -9.71
N ALA A 24 -9.64 -0.42 -8.67
CA ALA A 24 -10.25 0.90 -8.53
C ALA A 24 -9.18 1.98 -8.32
N TRP A 25 -8.07 1.64 -7.66
CA TRP A 25 -6.92 2.53 -7.51
C TRP A 25 -6.30 2.94 -8.86
N LEU A 26 -6.39 2.12 -9.92
CA LEU A 26 -5.93 2.52 -11.25
C LEU A 26 -6.79 3.64 -11.86
N ASP A 27 -8.11 3.59 -11.64
CA ASP A 27 -9.00 4.68 -12.07
C ASP A 27 -8.65 5.97 -11.34
N ASP A 28 -8.42 5.89 -10.04
CA ASP A 28 -8.08 7.04 -9.22
C ASP A 28 -6.75 7.66 -9.65
N ALA A 29 -5.71 6.84 -9.87
CA ALA A 29 -4.43 7.31 -10.39
C ALA A 29 -4.57 8.03 -11.74
N LEU A 30 -5.36 7.47 -12.68
CA LEU A 30 -5.59 8.06 -13.99
C LEU A 30 -6.44 9.35 -13.92
N ARG A 31 -7.45 9.40 -13.04
CA ARG A 31 -8.29 10.58 -12.81
C ARG A 31 -7.49 11.74 -12.24
N ARG A 32 -6.65 11.47 -11.24
CA ARG A 32 -5.75 12.47 -10.65
C ARG A 32 -4.77 13.00 -11.69
N ALA A 33 -4.18 12.13 -12.50
CA ALA A 33 -3.28 12.52 -13.58
C ALA A 33 -3.99 13.38 -14.65
N ALA A 34 -5.23 13.03 -15.00
CA ALA A 34 -6.03 13.79 -15.96
C ALA A 34 -6.42 15.17 -15.41
N CYS A 35 -6.85 15.25 -14.15
CA CYS A 35 -7.15 16.50 -13.45
C CYS A 35 -5.91 17.41 -13.38
N ALA A 36 -4.76 16.88 -12.98
CA ALA A 36 -3.48 17.60 -12.94
C ALA A 36 -2.96 18.03 -14.33
N ALA A 37 -3.50 17.44 -15.40
CA ALA A 37 -3.23 17.81 -16.78
C ALA A 37 -4.31 18.76 -17.37
N GLU A 38 -5.21 19.31 -16.54
CA GLU A 38 -6.33 20.19 -16.94
C GLU A 38 -7.32 19.50 -17.90
N HIS A 39 -7.47 18.19 -17.77
CA HIS A 39 -8.39 17.34 -18.54
C HIS A 39 -9.40 16.64 -17.63
N GLU A 40 -10.26 17.41 -16.94
CA GLU A 40 -11.23 16.87 -15.97
C GLU A 40 -12.25 15.89 -16.59
N ASP A 41 -12.62 16.09 -17.86
CA ASP A 41 -13.58 15.27 -18.61
C ASP A 41 -12.91 14.24 -19.53
N PHE A 42 -11.82 13.60 -19.10
CA PHE A 42 -11.14 12.60 -19.92
C PHE A 42 -11.96 11.29 -20.04
N PRO A 43 -12.56 10.97 -21.21
CA PRO A 43 -13.57 9.91 -21.29
C PRO A 43 -12.94 8.51 -21.36
N PHE A 44 -11.64 8.41 -21.66
CA PHE A 44 -10.96 7.16 -21.96
C PHE A 44 -10.38 6.44 -20.73
N ILE A 45 -10.59 6.95 -19.51
CA ILE A 45 -10.06 6.34 -18.28
C ILE A 45 -10.48 4.88 -18.16
N THR A 46 -11.76 4.59 -18.42
CA THR A 46 -12.31 3.25 -18.35
C THR A 46 -11.65 2.30 -19.35
N ASP A 47 -11.43 2.76 -20.59
CA ASP A 47 -10.82 1.99 -21.67
C ASP A 47 -9.33 1.73 -21.40
N ILE A 48 -8.62 2.75 -20.90
CA ILE A 48 -7.20 2.66 -20.53
C ILE A 48 -7.03 1.68 -19.38
N ARG A 49 -7.86 1.77 -18.33
CA ARG A 49 -7.86 0.81 -17.23
C ARG A 49 -8.12 -0.60 -17.76
N ALA A 50 -9.12 -0.81 -18.60
CA ALA A 50 -9.42 -2.13 -19.17
C ALA A 50 -8.21 -2.70 -19.93
N GLY A 51 -7.51 -1.86 -20.71
CA GLY A 51 -6.27 -2.24 -21.40
C GLY A 51 -5.15 -2.63 -20.44
N ILE A 52 -4.98 -1.91 -19.33
CA ILE A 52 -3.99 -2.22 -18.29
C ILE A 52 -4.33 -3.54 -17.59
N ILE A 53 -5.59 -3.75 -17.20
CA ILE A 53 -6.04 -4.99 -16.57
C ILE A 53 -5.81 -6.17 -17.50
N GLN A 54 -6.20 -6.04 -18.77
CA GLN A 54 -5.98 -7.08 -19.77
C GLN A 54 -4.49 -7.37 -19.94
N TYR A 55 -3.64 -6.34 -19.93
CA TYR A 55 -2.19 -6.53 -19.97
C TYR A 55 -1.69 -7.33 -18.76
N LEU A 56 -2.11 -6.98 -17.54
CA LEU A 56 -1.72 -7.65 -16.31
C LEU A 56 -2.16 -9.12 -16.28
N GLU A 57 -3.34 -9.44 -16.81
CA GLU A 57 -3.90 -10.79 -16.78
C GLU A 57 -3.38 -11.72 -17.87
N THR A 58 -3.11 -11.18 -19.06
CA THR A 58 -2.88 -12.00 -20.26
C THR A 58 -1.50 -11.86 -20.87
N LYS A 59 -0.82 -10.73 -20.65
CA LYS A 59 0.44 -10.39 -21.34
C LYS A 59 1.60 -10.14 -20.39
N CYS A 60 1.37 -9.99 -19.09
CA CYS A 60 2.44 -9.83 -18.13
C CYS A 60 3.13 -11.19 -17.91
N PRO A 61 4.40 -11.36 -18.33
CA PRO A 61 5.12 -12.62 -18.12
C PRO A 61 5.64 -12.74 -16.69
N LEU A 62 5.61 -11.64 -15.92
CA LEU A 62 6.17 -11.55 -14.59
C LEU A 62 5.16 -12.08 -13.57
N LYS A 63 5.65 -12.85 -12.61
CA LYS A 63 4.87 -13.22 -11.41
C LYS A 63 4.90 -12.14 -10.34
N LEU A 64 5.97 -11.32 -10.34
CA LEU A 64 6.19 -10.20 -9.45
C LEU A 64 6.52 -8.97 -10.29
N LEU A 65 5.79 -7.88 -10.11
CA LEU A 65 5.95 -6.64 -10.85
C LEU A 65 6.13 -5.48 -9.85
N HIS A 66 7.20 -4.71 -10.00
CA HIS A 66 7.38 -3.50 -9.21
C HIS A 66 6.33 -2.45 -9.58
N LEU A 67 5.82 -1.72 -8.58
CA LEU A 67 4.82 -0.68 -8.83
C LEU A 67 5.37 0.37 -9.82
N ASP A 68 6.62 0.80 -9.65
CA ASP A 68 7.25 1.76 -10.56
C ASP A 68 7.33 1.24 -12.00
N ASP A 69 7.65 -0.06 -12.20
CA ASP A 69 7.67 -0.67 -13.53
C ASP A 69 6.27 -0.67 -14.19
N LEU A 70 5.21 -0.86 -13.40
CA LEU A 70 3.84 -0.77 -13.87
C LEU A 70 3.53 0.66 -14.33
N PHE A 71 3.84 1.65 -13.50
CA PHE A 71 3.60 3.06 -13.82
C PHE A 71 4.42 3.53 -15.02
N ASP A 72 5.67 3.08 -15.16
CA ASP A 72 6.49 3.36 -16.34
C ASP A 72 5.89 2.77 -17.62
N ARG A 73 5.32 1.56 -17.55
CA ARG A 73 4.60 0.96 -18.67
C ARG A 73 3.33 1.74 -18.99
N MET A 74 2.59 2.16 -17.97
CA MET A 74 1.40 3.02 -18.14
C MET A 74 1.76 4.35 -18.80
N ARG A 75 2.83 5.04 -18.37
CA ARG A 75 3.31 6.28 -19.01
C ARG A 75 3.63 6.05 -20.49
N LYS A 76 4.40 5.01 -20.81
CA LYS A 76 4.74 4.66 -22.20
C LYS A 76 3.50 4.36 -23.03
N MET A 77 2.49 3.70 -22.45
CA MET A 77 1.22 3.44 -23.11
C MET A 77 0.44 4.73 -23.36
N LEU A 78 0.33 5.60 -22.36
CA LEU A 78 -0.34 6.90 -22.45
C LEU A 78 0.31 7.79 -23.53
N VAL A 79 1.64 7.87 -23.59
CA VAL A 79 2.36 8.58 -24.65
C VAL A 79 2.03 8.01 -26.03
N LYS A 80 2.01 6.67 -26.18
CA LYS A 80 1.71 6.02 -27.47
C LYS A 80 0.29 6.30 -27.98
N ILE A 81 -0.67 6.53 -27.10
CA ILE A 81 -2.05 6.88 -27.47
C ILE A 81 -2.29 8.40 -27.51
N GLY A 82 -1.23 9.22 -27.44
CA GLY A 82 -1.30 10.67 -27.56
C GLY A 82 -1.67 11.42 -26.26
N CYS A 83 -1.66 10.74 -25.11
CA CYS A 83 -1.99 11.30 -23.81
C CYS A 83 -0.73 11.73 -23.02
N GLU A 84 0.16 12.48 -23.67
CA GLU A 84 1.49 12.83 -23.13
C GLU A 84 1.41 13.65 -21.83
N ARG A 85 0.52 14.65 -21.78
CA ARG A 85 0.32 15.49 -20.58
C ARG A 85 -0.14 14.67 -19.37
N ILE A 86 -1.04 13.72 -19.59
CA ILE A 86 -1.50 12.80 -18.54
C ILE A 86 -0.35 11.87 -18.12
N ALA A 87 0.46 11.41 -19.07
CA ALA A 87 1.63 10.59 -18.78
C ALA A 87 2.68 11.32 -17.93
N GLU A 88 2.87 12.63 -18.15
CA GLU A 88 3.78 13.48 -17.35
C GLU A 88 3.26 13.65 -15.92
N LYS A 89 1.96 13.84 -15.76
CA LYS A 89 1.29 14.08 -14.48
C LYS A 89 0.91 12.80 -13.72
N LEU A 90 1.09 11.63 -14.33
CA LEU A 90 0.83 10.36 -13.67
C LEU A 90 1.77 10.22 -12.46
N GLU A 91 1.25 9.84 -11.31
CA GLU A 91 2.06 9.58 -10.12
C GLU A 91 1.78 8.18 -9.60
N PRO A 92 2.78 7.47 -9.04
CA PRO A 92 2.56 6.17 -8.44
C PRO A 92 1.49 6.26 -7.35
N LEU A 93 0.55 5.32 -7.41
CA LEU A 93 -0.48 5.08 -6.41
C LEU A 93 -0.52 3.57 -6.19
N ALA A 94 -0.31 3.14 -4.96
CA ALA A 94 -0.32 1.72 -4.62
C ALA A 94 -1.73 1.28 -4.20
N PRO A 95 -2.14 0.03 -4.50
CA PRO A 95 -3.30 -0.56 -3.86
C PRO A 95 -3.13 -0.62 -2.34
N PRO A 96 -4.22 -0.82 -1.56
CA PRO A 96 -4.14 -1.02 -0.12
C PRO A 96 -3.11 -2.09 0.25
N VAL A 97 -2.18 -1.73 1.14
CA VAL A 97 -1.07 -2.60 1.55
C VAL A 97 -1.35 -3.17 2.93
N THR A 98 -1.31 -4.50 3.07
CA THR A 98 -1.41 -5.15 4.38
C THR A 98 -0.03 -5.38 4.98
N VAL A 99 0.19 -4.85 6.19
CA VAL A 99 1.42 -4.91 6.96
C VAL A 99 1.21 -5.77 8.21
N SER A 100 2.02 -6.82 8.35
CA SER A 100 2.00 -7.67 9.54
C SER A 100 2.99 -7.17 10.57
N LEU A 101 2.48 -6.68 11.71
CA LEU A 101 3.33 -6.22 12.82
C LEU A 101 4.06 -7.39 13.50
N VAL A 102 3.55 -8.62 13.35
CA VAL A 102 4.19 -9.83 13.87
C VAL A 102 5.58 -9.99 13.28
N ARG A 103 5.71 -9.78 11.96
CA ARG A 103 7.00 -9.86 11.28
C ARG A 103 7.96 -8.80 11.81
N ALA A 104 7.51 -7.55 11.90
CA ALA A 104 8.32 -6.46 12.45
C ALA A 104 8.75 -6.72 13.90
N ALA A 105 7.87 -7.30 14.72
CA ALA A 105 8.18 -7.68 16.10
C ALA A 105 9.21 -8.82 16.18
N MET A 106 9.12 -9.82 15.29
CA MET A 106 10.11 -10.89 15.20
C MET A 106 11.48 -10.38 14.75
N GLU A 107 11.52 -9.46 13.78
CA GLU A 107 12.75 -8.85 13.26
C GLU A 107 13.42 -7.94 14.31
N ALA A 108 12.64 -7.19 15.09
CA ALA A 108 13.15 -6.36 16.19
C ALA A 108 13.70 -7.20 17.36
N GLY A 109 13.12 -8.37 17.61
CA GLY A 109 13.51 -9.28 18.69
C GLY A 109 12.84 -8.95 20.04
N ASN A 110 12.77 -9.96 20.91
CA ASN A 110 12.09 -9.86 22.21
C ASN A 110 12.70 -8.77 23.09
N GLY A 111 11.86 -7.87 23.63
CA GLY A 111 12.26 -6.79 24.54
C GLY A 111 12.82 -5.54 23.87
N PHE A 112 12.86 -5.47 22.54
CA PHE A 112 13.39 -4.32 21.78
C PHE A 112 12.27 -3.45 21.19
N GLU A 113 11.40 -2.93 22.05
CA GLU A 113 10.27 -2.07 21.66
C GLU A 113 10.72 -0.82 20.88
N LEU A 114 11.83 -0.20 21.27
CA LEU A 114 12.38 0.95 20.54
C LEU A 114 12.82 0.60 19.12
N ALA A 115 13.46 -0.56 18.93
CA ALA A 115 13.88 -1.01 17.60
C ALA A 115 12.67 -1.32 16.71
N PHE A 116 11.60 -1.86 17.30
CA PHE A 116 10.32 -2.05 16.62
C PHE A 116 9.73 -0.73 16.12
N PHE A 117 9.64 0.30 16.97
CA PHE A 117 9.07 1.59 16.56
C PHE A 117 9.92 2.29 15.49
N GLU A 118 11.24 2.23 15.55
CA GLU A 118 12.11 2.80 14.51
C GLU A 118 11.99 2.04 13.17
N THR A 119 11.88 0.71 13.23
CA THR A 119 11.67 -0.11 12.04
C THR A 119 10.32 0.20 11.42
N LEU A 120 9.25 0.22 12.22
CA LEU A 120 7.91 0.54 11.77
C LEU A 120 7.85 1.95 11.16
N ARG A 121 8.49 2.94 11.78
CA ARG A 121 8.59 4.31 11.25
C ARG A 121 9.25 4.32 9.86
N THR A 122 10.37 3.62 9.73
CA THR A 122 11.10 3.52 8.45
C THR A 122 10.24 2.87 7.38
N GLU A 123 9.54 1.79 7.72
CA GLU A 123 8.63 1.10 6.79
C GLU A 123 7.45 1.97 6.34
N LEU A 124 6.87 2.77 7.23
CA LEU A 124 5.80 3.69 6.87
C LEU A 124 6.28 4.78 5.91
N VAL A 125 7.51 5.28 6.10
CA VAL A 125 8.12 6.21 5.15
C VAL A 125 8.35 5.54 3.80
N GLU A 126 8.93 4.34 3.77
CA GLU A 126 9.16 3.57 2.54
C GLU A 126 7.86 3.31 1.77
N LEU A 127 6.81 2.85 2.46
CA LEU A 127 5.50 2.58 1.85
C LEU A 127 4.86 3.84 1.28
N ARG A 128 4.96 4.96 2.00
CA ARG A 128 4.47 6.25 1.51
C ARG A 128 5.23 6.72 0.28
N THR A 129 6.56 6.62 0.28
CA THR A 129 7.39 6.97 -0.88
C THR A 129 7.08 6.09 -2.08
N ALA A 130 6.70 4.83 -1.85
CA ALA A 130 6.22 3.91 -2.87
C ALA A 130 4.77 4.18 -3.32
N GLY A 131 4.11 5.24 -2.83
CA GLY A 131 2.76 5.63 -3.25
C GLY A 131 1.62 4.93 -2.50
N ALA A 132 1.88 4.26 -1.38
CA ALA A 132 0.82 3.68 -0.55
C ALA A 132 0.03 4.78 0.17
N GLU A 133 -1.28 4.80 -0.05
CA GLU A 133 -2.21 5.71 0.63
C GLU A 133 -3.17 4.97 1.59
N GLU A 134 -3.23 3.66 1.54
CA GLU A 134 -3.99 2.86 2.51
C GLU A 134 -3.10 1.72 3.01
N ILE A 135 -2.85 1.70 4.32
CA ILE A 135 -2.06 0.65 4.99
C ILE A 135 -2.94 0.00 6.04
N ARG A 136 -3.11 -1.32 5.94
CA ARG A 136 -3.85 -2.13 6.90
C ARG A 136 -2.87 -2.88 7.79
N PHE A 137 -3.00 -2.75 9.10
CA PHE A 137 -2.17 -3.50 10.04
C PHE A 137 -2.90 -4.71 10.57
N ILE A 138 -2.19 -5.83 10.61
CA ILE A 138 -2.64 -7.09 11.18
C ILE A 138 -1.67 -7.58 12.27
N GLY A 139 -2.20 -8.38 13.19
CA GLY A 139 -1.40 -9.05 14.22
C GLY A 139 -0.87 -8.12 15.31
N LEU A 140 -1.66 -7.10 15.69
CA LEU A 140 -1.30 -6.17 16.77
C LEU A 140 -1.16 -6.88 18.13
N ARG A 141 -2.00 -7.87 18.39
CA ARG A 141 -2.00 -8.61 19.66
C ARG A 141 -0.79 -9.53 19.75
N GLU A 142 -0.52 -10.26 18.69
CA GLU A 142 0.57 -11.22 18.56
C GLU A 142 1.92 -10.50 18.60
N SER A 143 2.05 -9.36 17.91
CA SER A 143 3.24 -8.52 17.98
C SER A 143 3.49 -8.01 19.40
N SER A 144 2.46 -7.61 20.14
CA SER A 144 2.58 -7.21 21.55
C SER A 144 3.10 -8.35 22.45
N LEU A 145 2.63 -9.59 22.22
CA LEU A 145 3.13 -10.77 22.94
C LEU A 145 4.60 -11.07 22.63
N ILE A 146 5.01 -10.96 21.36
CA ILE A 146 6.38 -11.18 20.90
C ILE A 146 7.32 -10.14 21.50
N LEU A 147 6.97 -8.86 21.39
CA LEU A 147 7.78 -7.75 21.92
C LEU A 147 7.96 -7.86 23.44
N ARG A 148 6.94 -8.31 24.16
CA ARG A 148 7.04 -8.58 25.61
C ARG A 148 7.76 -9.88 25.95
N GLY A 149 7.97 -10.78 24.99
CA GLY A 149 8.54 -12.11 25.22
C GLY A 149 7.69 -13.00 26.12
N THR A 150 6.37 -12.75 26.19
CA THR A 150 5.46 -13.48 27.08
C THR A 150 4.54 -14.41 26.29
N GLY A 151 4.39 -15.66 26.74
CA GLY A 151 3.46 -16.60 26.12
C GLY A 151 1.98 -16.40 26.52
N LYS A 152 1.67 -15.47 27.43
CA LYS A 152 0.31 -15.19 27.88
C LYS A 152 0.06 -13.68 27.91
N TRP A 153 -1.15 -13.30 27.49
CA TRP A 153 -1.61 -11.92 27.54
C TRP A 153 -1.65 -11.39 28.98
N ASN A 154 -1.12 -10.18 29.19
CA ASN A 154 -1.08 -9.53 30.49
C ASN A 154 -1.27 -8.00 30.35
N LYS A 155 -1.37 -7.28 31.47
CA LYS A 155 -1.52 -5.83 31.50
C LYS A 155 -0.41 -5.08 30.74
N GLN A 156 0.81 -5.63 30.73
CA GLN A 156 1.93 -5.00 30.02
C GLN A 156 1.79 -5.13 28.50
N CYS A 157 1.13 -6.19 28.00
CA CYS A 157 0.75 -6.33 26.60
C CYS A 157 -0.35 -5.34 26.21
N GLU A 158 -1.32 -5.08 27.10
CA GLU A 158 -2.37 -4.07 26.87
C GLU A 158 -1.80 -2.66 26.76
N VAL A 159 -0.85 -2.32 27.65
CA VAL A 159 -0.14 -1.04 27.59
C VAL A 159 0.62 -0.91 26.27
N LEU A 160 1.38 -1.94 25.89
CA LEU A 160 2.16 -1.91 24.64
C LEU A 160 1.26 -1.84 23.40
N LEU A 161 0.15 -2.58 23.37
CA LEU A 161 -0.85 -2.48 22.31
C LEU A 161 -1.36 -1.04 22.17
N THR A 162 -1.69 -0.40 23.30
CA THR A 162 -2.16 0.99 23.33
C THR A 162 -1.08 1.97 22.84
N GLU A 163 0.19 1.71 23.14
CA GLU A 163 1.32 2.49 22.65
C GLU A 163 1.51 2.33 21.13
N ILE A 164 1.38 1.11 20.60
CA ILE A 164 1.44 0.83 19.15
C ILE A 164 0.29 1.55 18.43
N GLU A 165 -0.94 1.42 18.93
CA GLU A 165 -2.09 2.15 18.36
C GLU A 165 -1.91 3.67 18.44
N GLY A 166 -1.40 4.17 19.58
CA GLY A 166 -1.10 5.58 19.79
C GLY A 166 -0.07 6.11 18.81
N PHE A 167 1.00 5.35 18.59
CA PHE A 167 2.05 5.65 17.62
C PHE A 167 1.49 5.73 16.20
N LEU A 168 0.71 4.74 15.78
CA LEU A 168 0.11 4.72 14.44
C LEU A 168 -0.85 5.90 14.24
N ARG A 169 -1.70 6.20 15.23
CA ARG A 169 -2.63 7.34 15.16
C ARG A 169 -1.92 8.69 15.18
N ALA A 170 -0.81 8.81 15.91
CA ALA A 170 0.01 10.02 15.89
C ALA A 170 0.68 10.19 14.52
N TRP A 171 1.21 9.10 13.97
CA TRP A 171 1.82 9.10 12.65
C TRP A 171 0.85 9.52 11.54
N ASP A 172 -0.40 9.04 11.57
CA ASP A 172 -1.46 9.45 10.64
C ASP A 172 -1.79 10.96 10.75
N ARG A 173 -1.83 11.49 11.98
CA ARG A 173 -2.16 12.90 12.24
C ARG A 173 -1.07 13.89 11.87
N ASP A 174 0.18 13.52 12.11
CA ASP A 174 1.34 14.40 11.88
C ASP A 174 1.72 14.52 10.39
N GLN A 175 1.00 13.82 9.50
CA GLN A 175 1.23 13.97 8.07
C GLN A 175 0.70 15.32 7.56
N PRO A 176 1.47 16.02 6.69
CA PRO A 176 0.96 17.19 6.01
C PRO A 176 -0.31 16.79 5.24
N LYS A 177 -1.35 17.64 5.33
CA LYS A 177 -2.54 17.60 4.47
C LYS A 177 -2.15 17.91 3.03
N ASP A 178 -1.48 16.96 2.40
CA ASP A 178 -1.36 16.89 0.96
C ASP A 178 -2.57 16.09 0.44
N ASP A 179 -2.85 16.14 -0.87
CA ASP A 179 -3.99 15.41 -1.48
C ASP A 179 -3.92 13.88 -1.29
N ARG A 180 -2.79 13.37 -0.78
CA ARG A 180 -2.46 11.96 -0.56
C ARG A 180 -2.45 11.61 0.93
N GLN A 181 -3.62 11.63 1.57
CA GLN A 181 -3.75 11.25 2.98
C GLN A 181 -3.58 9.73 3.13
N LEU A 182 -2.59 9.32 3.91
CA LEU A 182 -2.31 7.91 4.17
C LEU A 182 -3.25 7.39 5.27
N ARG A 183 -4.18 6.52 4.93
CA ARG A 183 -5.16 5.92 5.85
C ARG A 183 -4.58 4.67 6.50
N LEU A 184 -4.53 4.68 7.84
CA LEU A 184 -4.12 3.52 8.63
C LEU A 184 -5.35 2.79 9.15
N CYS A 185 -5.56 1.56 8.69
CA CYS A 185 -6.65 0.70 9.17
C CYS A 185 -6.10 -0.35 10.14
N LEU A 186 -6.67 -0.42 11.33
CA LEU A 186 -6.36 -1.45 12.32
C LEU A 186 -7.37 -2.59 12.17
N GLU A 187 -6.95 -3.75 11.67
CA GLU A 187 -7.80 -4.94 11.68
C GLU A 187 -7.65 -5.63 13.04
N ASN A 188 -8.67 -5.46 13.89
CA ASN A 188 -8.78 -6.22 15.12
C ASN A 188 -9.32 -7.61 14.79
N GLU A 189 -8.50 -8.64 14.95
CA GLU A 189 -8.98 -10.03 14.97
C GLU A 189 -9.97 -10.16 16.13
N SER A 190 -11.24 -10.32 15.76
CA SER A 190 -12.38 -10.44 16.67
C SER A 190 -12.47 -11.84 17.27
#